data_AF-A0A1A9I9V0-F1
#
_entry.id   AF-A0A1A9I9V0-F1
#
_cell.length_a   1.000
_cell.length_b   1.000
_cell.length_c   1.000
_cell.angle_alpha   90.00
_cell.angle_beta   90.00
_cell.angle_gamma   90.00
#
_symmetry.space_group_name_H-M   'P 1'
#
loop_
_entity.id
_entity.type
_entity.pdbx_description
1 polymer ?
#
loop_
_entity_poly.entity_id
_entity_poly.type
_entity_poly.pdbx_seq_one_letter_code
_entity_poly.pdbx_strand_id
1 'polypeptide(L)'
;MDNAVTTPVQNTNPHFNETQWLQALFLLAEAQGWLQQLQEGLIWQLPVKRRKKLLRQSWYLSAKALAHIVERHYCKAPHSAQTPLTGRFIIPLPQIVDCIKAAGRQPPRPVPRSRHLQRVWDAGMAIGYDPAGNAVTTITVIASTSGEIITAFPGTMPP
;
A
#
# COMPACT_ATOMS: atom_id res chain seq x y z
N MET A 1 20.01 -3.31 -52.08
CA MET A 1 20.55 -4.11 -50.95
C MET A 1 21.33 -3.11 -50.10
N ASP A 2 20.66 -2.47 -49.14
CA ASP A 2 21.27 -1.44 -48.31
C ASP A 2 21.26 -1.92 -46.86
N ASN A 3 22.32 -2.64 -46.48
CA ASN A 3 22.58 -2.97 -45.08
C ASN A 3 23.19 -1.74 -44.41
N ALA A 4 22.34 -0.85 -43.91
CA ALA A 4 22.77 0.21 -43.01
C ALA A 4 23.27 -0.43 -41.71
N VAL A 5 24.59 -0.59 -41.61
CA VAL A 5 25.27 -0.95 -40.37
C VAL A 5 25.12 0.25 -39.42
N THR A 6 24.17 0.16 -38.50
CA THR A 6 24.06 1.08 -37.37
C THR A 6 25.35 0.99 -36.56
N THR A 7 26.17 2.03 -36.64
CA THR A 7 27.34 2.22 -35.79
C THR A 7 26.89 2.28 -34.32
N PRO A 8 27.55 1.57 -33.40
CA PRO A 8 27.20 1.66 -31.99
C PRO A 8 27.48 3.07 -31.49
N VAL A 9 26.46 3.70 -30.92
CA VAL A 9 26.57 5.02 -30.29
C VAL A 9 27.60 4.90 -29.17
N GLN A 10 28.75 5.57 -29.33
CA GLN A 10 29.80 5.58 -28.31
C GLN A 10 29.23 6.19 -27.03
N ASN A 11 29.41 5.48 -25.90
CA ASN A 11 29.00 5.94 -24.59
C ASN A 11 29.73 7.26 -24.28
N THR A 12 29.01 8.38 -24.26
CA THR A 12 29.56 9.74 -24.14
C THR A 12 30.01 10.10 -22.72
N ASN A 13 29.98 9.16 -21.77
CA ASN A 13 30.38 9.40 -20.39
C ASN A 13 31.79 8.83 -20.13
N PRO A 14 32.86 9.65 -20.22
CA PRO A 14 34.25 9.20 -20.08
C PRO A 14 34.60 8.70 -18.67
N HIS A 15 33.70 8.87 -17.69
CA HIS A 15 33.88 8.43 -16.32
C HIS A 15 33.02 7.20 -15.95
N PHE A 16 32.27 6.64 -16.90
CA PHE A 16 31.45 5.47 -16.63
C PHE A 16 32.31 4.22 -16.46
N ASN A 17 32.38 3.72 -15.23
CA ASN A 17 32.97 2.42 -14.91
C ASN A 17 31.85 1.37 -14.84
N GLU A 18 31.72 0.59 -15.90
CA GLU A 18 30.68 -0.42 -16.05
C GLU A 18 30.72 -1.48 -14.93
N THR A 19 31.91 -1.94 -14.57
CA THR A 19 32.09 -2.94 -13.50
C THR A 19 31.57 -2.44 -12.16
N GLN A 20 31.93 -1.21 -11.78
CA GLN A 20 31.44 -0.59 -10.54
C GLN A 20 29.92 -0.36 -10.58
N TRP A 21 29.40 0.05 -11.74
CA TRP A 21 27.97 0.26 -11.93
C TRP A 21 27.18 -1.05 -11.80
N LEU A 22 27.64 -2.14 -12.41
CA LEU A 22 27.02 -3.47 -12.31
C LEU A 22 27.06 -4.01 -10.86
N GLN A 23 28.18 -3.82 -10.16
CA GLN A 23 28.29 -4.18 -8.74
C GLN A 23 27.27 -3.43 -7.89
N ALA A 24 27.12 -2.12 -8.09
CA ALA A 24 26.13 -1.31 -7.40
C ALA A 24 24.70 -1.75 -7.73
N LEU A 25 24.41 -2.07 -9.01
CA LEU A 25 23.11 -2.55 -9.45
C LEU A 25 22.73 -3.88 -8.77
N PHE A 26 23.65 -4.86 -8.74
CA PHE A 26 23.38 -6.16 -8.11
C PHE A 26 23.23 -6.04 -6.59
N LEU A 27 24.05 -5.21 -5.95
CA LEU A 27 23.90 -4.94 -4.51
C LEU A 27 22.54 -4.31 -4.19
N LEU A 28 22.09 -3.36 -5.02
CA LEU A 28 20.76 -2.77 -4.87
C LEU A 28 19.64 -3.79 -5.10
N ALA A 29 19.79 -4.68 -6.09
CA ALA A 29 18.81 -5.74 -6.35
C ALA A 29 18.71 -6.72 -5.17
N GLU A 30 19.84 -7.12 -4.57
CA GLU A 30 19.86 -7.95 -3.36
C GLU A 30 19.23 -7.23 -2.16
N ALA A 31 19.62 -5.98 -1.92
CA ALA A 31 19.05 -5.17 -0.84
C ALA A 31 17.53 -5.00 -1.00
N GLN A 32 17.04 -4.82 -2.22
CA GLN A 32 15.62 -4.77 -2.51
C GLN A 32 14.93 -6.10 -2.22
N GLY A 33 15.55 -7.23 -2.58
CA GLY A 33 15.07 -8.57 -2.22
C GLY A 33 14.97 -8.76 -0.71
N TRP A 34 16.00 -8.37 0.04
CA TRP A 34 16.01 -8.44 1.50
C TRP A 34 14.93 -7.54 2.13
N LEU A 35 14.80 -6.31 1.66
CA LEU A 35 13.75 -5.39 2.10
C LEU A 35 12.36 -5.96 1.85
N GLN A 36 12.13 -6.58 0.69
CA GLN A 36 10.86 -7.21 0.39
C GLN A 36 10.59 -8.39 1.33
N GLN A 37 11.57 -9.26 1.57
CA GLN A 37 11.44 -10.37 2.51
C GLN A 37 11.15 -9.90 3.94
N LEU A 38 11.82 -8.83 4.41
CA LEU A 38 11.56 -8.22 5.71
C LEU A 38 10.13 -7.66 5.79
N GLN A 39 9.66 -6.96 4.76
CA GLN A 39 8.30 -6.45 4.69
C GLN A 39 7.27 -7.59 4.72
N GLU A 40 7.46 -8.65 3.92
CA GLU A 40 6.60 -9.83 3.94
C GLU A 40 6.63 -10.50 5.32
N GLY A 41 7.81 -10.63 5.93
CA GLY A 41 8.00 -11.17 7.28
C GLY A 41 7.19 -10.42 8.34
N LEU A 42 7.13 -9.09 8.30
CA LEU A 42 6.29 -8.28 9.19
C LEU A 42 4.80 -8.60 9.00
N ILE A 43 4.32 -8.70 7.76
CA ILE A 43 2.92 -9.07 7.48
C ILE A 43 2.62 -10.50 7.95
N TRP A 44 3.59 -11.40 7.86
CA TRP A 44 3.48 -12.77 8.38
C TRP A 44 3.43 -12.88 9.89
N GLN A 45 3.68 -11.81 10.65
CA GLN A 45 3.50 -11.79 12.10
C GLN A 45 2.05 -11.42 12.51
N LEU A 46 1.27 -10.81 11.61
CA LEU A 46 -0.10 -10.39 11.91
C LEU A 46 -1.06 -11.59 12.08
N PRO A 47 -1.77 -11.75 13.22
CA PRO A 47 -2.59 -12.94 13.51
C PRO A 47 -3.91 -12.97 12.71
N VAL A 48 -3.79 -13.06 11.39
CA VAL A 48 -4.87 -12.93 10.42
C VAL A 48 -4.96 -14.21 9.57
N LYS A 49 -6.17 -14.66 9.22
CA LYS A 49 -6.35 -15.85 8.36
C LYS A 49 -6.05 -15.52 6.90
N ARG A 50 -5.45 -16.45 6.13
CA ARG A 50 -5.23 -16.32 4.65
C ARG A 50 -4.45 -15.05 4.23
N ARG A 51 -3.39 -14.72 4.98
CA ARG A 51 -2.53 -13.53 4.82
C ARG A 51 -1.94 -13.37 3.41
N LYS A 52 -1.62 -14.48 2.73
CA LYS A 52 -1.13 -14.52 1.33
C LYS A 52 -1.97 -13.70 0.34
N LYS A 53 -3.25 -13.47 0.62
CA LYS A 53 -4.11 -12.63 -0.25
C LYS A 53 -3.70 -11.17 -0.26
N LEU A 54 -3.11 -10.67 0.83
CA LEU A 54 -2.57 -9.33 0.96
C LEU A 54 -1.19 -9.17 0.31
N LEU A 55 -0.60 -10.26 -0.16
CA LEU A 55 0.71 -10.29 -0.82
C LEU A 55 0.58 -10.50 -2.34
N ARG A 56 -0.65 -10.43 -2.89
CA ARG A 56 -0.88 -10.62 -4.32
C ARG A 56 -0.64 -9.31 -5.05
N GLN A 57 -0.03 -9.38 -6.24
CA GLN A 57 0.32 -8.23 -7.05
C GLN A 57 -0.88 -7.27 -7.26
N SER A 58 -2.09 -7.79 -7.42
CA SER A 58 -3.32 -7.00 -7.64
C SER A 58 -4.01 -6.46 -6.36
N TRP A 59 -3.55 -6.84 -5.17
CA TRP A 59 -4.09 -6.39 -3.87
C TRP A 59 -3.04 -6.58 -2.77
N TYR A 60 -2.05 -5.69 -2.78
CA TYR A 60 -0.82 -5.77 -1.99
C TYR A 60 -0.83 -4.78 -0.83
N LEU A 61 -0.70 -5.25 0.41
CA LEU A 61 -0.53 -4.40 1.60
C LEU A 61 0.94 -4.38 2.00
N SER A 62 1.64 -3.28 1.71
CA SER A 62 3.02 -3.08 2.13
C SER A 62 3.13 -2.67 3.61
N ALA A 63 4.30 -2.89 4.20
CA ALA A 63 4.58 -2.40 5.55
C ALA A 63 4.48 -0.86 5.65
N LYS A 64 4.86 -0.14 4.59
CA LYS A 64 4.73 1.32 4.48
C LYS A 64 3.26 1.75 4.56
N ALA A 65 2.39 1.12 3.78
CA ALA A 65 0.97 1.43 3.80
C ALA A 65 0.33 1.08 5.15
N LEU A 66 0.71 -0.05 5.75
CA LEU A 66 0.24 -0.43 7.08
C LEU A 66 0.68 0.57 8.15
N ALA A 67 1.94 1.00 8.15
CA ALA A 67 2.46 2.03 9.05
C ALA A 67 1.67 3.34 8.90
N HIS A 68 1.46 3.78 7.65
CA HIS A 68 0.65 4.96 7.36
C HIS A 68 -0.78 4.85 7.91
N ILE A 69 -1.45 3.71 7.70
CA ILE A 69 -2.80 3.45 8.24
C ILE A 69 -2.81 3.51 9.77
N VAL A 70 -1.82 2.90 10.42
CA VAL A 70 -1.72 2.90 11.88
C VAL A 70 -1.47 4.31 12.41
N GLU A 71 -0.54 5.05 11.83
CA GLU A 71 -0.20 6.41 12.25
C GLU A 71 -1.37 7.39 12.10
N ARG A 72 -2.11 7.30 10.98
CA ARG A 72 -3.14 8.28 10.63
C ARG A 72 -4.55 7.89 11.04
N HIS A 73 -4.85 6.60 11.08
CA HIS A 73 -6.22 6.09 11.20
C HIS A 73 -6.43 5.12 12.36
N TYR A 74 -5.43 4.77 13.17
CA TYR A 74 -5.64 3.88 14.31
C TYR A 74 -5.60 4.62 15.66
N CYS A 75 -6.70 4.54 16.43
CA CYS A 75 -6.88 5.35 17.64
C CYS A 75 -5.85 5.10 18.75
N LYS A 76 -5.18 3.94 18.76
CA LYS A 76 -4.19 3.56 19.78
C LYS A 76 -2.75 3.93 19.42
N ALA A 77 -2.50 4.52 18.25
CA ALA A 77 -1.17 4.94 17.86
C ALA A 77 -0.79 6.27 18.52
N PRO A 78 0.44 6.42 19.06
CA PRO A 78 0.85 7.60 19.84
C PRO A 78 0.78 8.92 19.05
N HIS A 79 0.97 8.88 17.72
CA HIS A 79 0.89 10.06 16.84
C HIS A 79 -0.53 10.30 16.27
N SER A 80 -1.47 9.38 16.48
CA SER A 80 -2.83 9.49 15.92
C SER A 80 -3.65 10.54 16.66
N ALA A 81 -3.40 10.75 17.97
CA ALA A 81 -4.15 11.68 18.82
C ALA A 81 -4.21 13.10 18.24
N GLN A 82 -3.15 13.58 17.59
CA GLN A 82 -3.00 14.95 17.07
C GLN A 82 -3.52 15.18 15.64
N THR A 83 -4.15 14.20 14.96
CA THR A 83 -4.73 14.45 13.61
C THR A 83 -6.26 14.64 13.72
N PRO A 84 -6.79 15.87 13.73
CA PRO A 84 -8.20 16.16 14.04
C PRO A 84 -9.20 15.96 12.88
N LEU A 85 -8.74 15.60 11.67
CA LEU A 85 -9.56 15.61 10.46
C LEU A 85 -9.63 14.26 9.72
N THR A 86 -9.28 13.16 10.39
CA THR A 86 -9.23 11.83 9.78
C THR A 86 -10.09 10.84 10.53
N GLY A 87 -10.79 9.97 9.79
CA GLY A 87 -11.53 8.87 10.39
C GLY A 87 -10.59 7.93 11.15
N ARG A 88 -11.06 7.38 12.28
CA ARG A 88 -10.25 6.56 13.19
C ARG A 88 -10.88 5.20 13.50
N PHE A 89 -10.13 4.14 13.27
CA PHE A 89 -10.48 2.78 13.65
C PHE A 89 -10.42 2.63 15.17
N ILE A 90 -11.45 1.99 15.73
CA ILE A 90 -11.52 1.60 17.15
C ILE A 90 -11.33 0.09 17.34
N ILE A 91 -11.39 -0.67 16.25
CA ILE A 91 -11.20 -2.13 16.25
C ILE A 91 -9.71 -2.50 16.27
N PRO A 92 -9.34 -3.67 16.82
CA PRO A 92 -7.96 -4.15 16.83
C PRO A 92 -7.33 -4.22 15.43
N LEU A 93 -6.02 -3.97 15.34
CA LEU A 93 -5.27 -4.01 14.07
C LEU A 93 -5.50 -5.29 13.24
N PRO A 94 -5.54 -6.52 13.80
CA PRO A 94 -5.86 -7.71 13.01
C PRO A 94 -7.23 -7.64 12.34
N GLN A 95 -8.22 -7.05 13.02
CA GLN A 95 -9.56 -6.86 12.46
C GLN A 95 -9.55 -5.80 11.35
N ILE A 96 -8.80 -4.70 11.49
CA ILE A 96 -8.61 -3.71 10.42
C ILE A 96 -8.06 -4.40 9.16
N VAL A 97 -7.04 -5.24 9.31
CA VAL A 97 -6.42 -5.97 8.21
C VAL A 97 -7.38 -7.01 7.60
N ASP A 98 -8.22 -7.66 8.39
CA ASP A 98 -9.30 -8.52 7.90
C ASP A 98 -10.32 -7.73 7.06
N CYS A 99 -10.70 -6.53 7.51
CA CYS A 99 -11.59 -5.62 6.76
C CYS A 99 -10.95 -5.20 5.42
N ILE A 100 -9.67 -4.85 5.40
CA ILE A 100 -8.93 -4.50 4.17
C ILE A 100 -8.92 -5.68 3.18
N LYS A 101 -8.73 -6.90 3.69
CA LYS A 101 -8.78 -8.11 2.87
C LYS A 101 -10.19 -8.40 2.33
N ALA A 102 -11.23 -8.09 3.10
CA ALA A 102 -12.62 -8.22 2.66
C ALA A 102 -12.98 -7.19 1.58
N ALA A 103 -12.53 -5.94 1.76
CA ALA A 103 -12.68 -4.87 0.78
C ALA A 103 -12.07 -5.20 -0.58
N GLY A 104 -10.98 -5.97 -0.64
CA GLY A 104 -10.38 -6.45 -1.89
C GLY A 104 -11.30 -7.28 -2.79
N ARG A 105 -12.45 -7.77 -2.27
CA ARG A 105 -13.45 -8.50 -3.06
C ARG A 105 -14.49 -7.58 -3.71
N GLN A 106 -14.51 -6.32 -3.33
CA GLN A 106 -15.49 -5.35 -3.81
C GLN A 106 -15.05 -4.80 -5.17
N PRO A 107 -16.00 -4.39 -6.02
CA PRO A 107 -15.67 -3.78 -7.29
C PRO A 107 -14.89 -2.46 -7.06
N PRO A 108 -13.78 -2.23 -7.78
CA PRO A 108 -13.07 -0.97 -7.70
C PRO A 108 -13.92 0.16 -8.26
N ARG A 109 -13.84 1.33 -7.63
CA ARG A 109 -14.38 2.59 -8.15
C ARG A 109 -13.24 3.61 -8.29
N PRO A 110 -13.27 4.51 -9.27
CA PRO A 110 -12.26 5.55 -9.37
C PRO A 110 -12.33 6.50 -8.16
N VAL A 111 -11.17 7.02 -7.76
CA VAL A 111 -11.06 8.15 -6.82
C VAL A 111 -11.11 9.44 -7.65
N PRO A 112 -11.98 10.41 -7.32
CA PRO A 112 -12.04 11.68 -8.05
C PRO A 112 -10.68 12.37 -8.11
N ARG A 113 -10.34 12.92 -9.29
CA ARG A 113 -9.10 13.70 -9.53
C ARG A 113 -7.80 12.93 -9.23
N SER A 114 -7.85 11.59 -9.21
CA SER A 114 -6.70 10.73 -8.99
C SER A 114 -6.71 9.53 -9.95
N ARG A 115 -5.54 8.91 -10.14
CA ARG A 115 -5.43 7.61 -10.84
C ARG A 115 -5.67 6.43 -9.91
N HIS A 116 -6.02 6.66 -8.64
CA HIS A 116 -6.23 5.61 -7.68
C HIS A 116 -7.64 5.00 -7.76
N LEU A 117 -7.75 3.80 -7.23
CA LEU A 117 -9.00 3.05 -7.11
C LEU A 117 -9.36 2.91 -5.65
N GLN A 118 -10.62 3.10 -5.32
CA GLN A 118 -11.19 2.83 -4.02
C GLN A 118 -12.03 1.55 -4.05
N ARG A 119 -12.04 0.84 -2.94
CA ARG A 119 -13.00 -0.23 -2.65
C ARG A 119 -13.59 0.02 -1.27
N VAL A 120 -14.91 -0.06 -1.16
CA VAL A 120 -15.65 0.19 0.08
C VAL A 120 -16.30 -1.11 0.53
N TRP A 121 -16.14 -1.45 1.80
CA TRP A 121 -16.75 -2.63 2.40
C TRP A 121 -17.46 -2.28 3.70
N ASP A 122 -18.66 -2.79 3.89
CA ASP A 122 -19.40 -2.68 5.16
C ASP A 122 -19.10 -3.89 6.03
N ALA A 123 -18.59 -3.65 7.24
CA ALA A 123 -18.28 -4.68 8.20
C ALA A 123 -19.51 -5.22 8.95
N GLY A 124 -20.66 -4.54 8.84
CA GLY A 124 -21.88 -4.88 9.58
C GLY A 124 -21.78 -4.62 11.09
N MET A 125 -20.70 -4.00 11.55
CA MET A 125 -20.44 -3.62 12.93
C MET A 125 -19.66 -2.31 12.97
N ALA A 126 -19.75 -1.55 14.06
CA ALA A 126 -19.00 -0.30 14.21
C ALA A 126 -17.48 -0.61 14.19
N ILE A 127 -16.76 0.01 13.25
CA ILE A 127 -15.31 -0.19 13.10
C ILE A 127 -14.50 1.06 13.46
N GLY A 128 -15.15 2.22 13.54
CA GLY A 128 -14.48 3.48 13.78
C GLY A 128 -15.43 4.67 13.78
N TYR A 129 -14.82 5.85 13.76
CA TYR A 129 -15.51 7.13 13.60
C TYR A 129 -15.05 7.83 12.32
N ASP A 130 -15.96 8.53 11.66
CA ASP A 130 -15.63 9.45 10.57
C ASP A 130 -15.01 10.76 11.12
N PRO A 131 -14.54 11.69 10.24
CA PRO A 131 -14.03 12.98 10.70
C PRO A 131 -15.04 13.86 11.45
N ALA A 132 -16.34 13.61 11.31
CA ALA A 132 -17.39 14.30 12.04
C ALA A 132 -17.70 13.66 13.40
N GLY A 133 -17.03 12.55 13.75
CA GLY A 133 -17.22 11.82 15.00
C GLY A 133 -18.38 10.83 14.98
N ASN A 134 -19.01 10.57 13.83
CA ASN A 134 -20.09 9.59 13.72
C ASN A 134 -19.51 8.18 13.66
N ALA A 135 -20.13 7.26 14.39
CA ALA A 135 -19.78 5.85 14.28
C ALA A 135 -20.09 5.33 12.87
N VAL A 136 -19.14 4.58 12.30
CA VAL A 136 -19.25 4.05 10.94
C VAL A 136 -18.94 2.55 10.92
N THR A 137 -19.63 1.84 10.03
CA THR A 137 -19.46 0.40 9.80
C THR A 137 -18.64 0.09 8.55
N THR A 138 -18.44 1.09 7.69
CA THR A 138 -17.74 0.95 6.41
C THR A 138 -16.26 1.25 6.51
N ILE A 139 -15.44 0.49 5.78
CA ILE A 139 -14.03 0.80 5.49
C ILE A 139 -13.89 1.21 4.02
N THR A 140 -13.11 2.25 3.77
CA THR A 140 -12.63 2.59 2.43
C THR A 140 -11.15 2.25 2.32
N VAL A 141 -10.79 1.49 1.29
CA VAL A 141 -9.40 1.16 0.96
C VAL A 141 -9.05 1.78 -0.38
N ILE A 142 -7.98 2.56 -0.41
CA ILE A 142 -7.46 3.19 -1.63
C ILE A 142 -6.21 2.43 -2.06
N ALA A 143 -6.16 2.07 -3.35
CA ALA A 143 -5.04 1.39 -3.96
C ALA A 143 -4.65 2.04 -5.30
N SER A 144 -3.41 1.82 -5.73
CA SER A 144 -2.97 2.14 -7.08
C SER A 144 -3.68 1.26 -8.13
N THR A 145 -3.55 1.61 -9.41
CA THR A 145 -4.01 0.74 -10.51
C THR A 145 -3.26 -0.58 -10.59
N SER A 146 -2.03 -0.64 -10.08
CA SER A 146 -1.26 -1.89 -10.00
C SER A 146 -1.74 -2.80 -8.87
N GLY A 147 -2.53 -2.29 -7.92
CA GLY A 147 -3.07 -3.07 -6.80
C GLY A 147 -2.34 -2.87 -5.47
N GLU A 148 -1.35 -1.98 -5.41
CA GLU A 148 -0.69 -1.59 -4.16
C GLU A 148 -1.66 -0.74 -3.32
N ILE A 149 -1.95 -1.20 -2.10
CA ILE A 149 -2.75 -0.45 -1.13
C ILE A 149 -1.94 0.75 -0.66
N ILE A 150 -2.54 1.94 -0.77
CA ILE A 150 -1.93 3.22 -0.39
C ILE A 150 -2.38 3.60 1.02
N THR A 151 -3.68 3.46 1.30
CA THR A 151 -4.26 3.76 2.62
C THR A 151 -5.60 3.05 2.82
N ALA A 152 -6.07 3.04 4.06
CA ALA A 152 -7.39 2.59 4.45
C ALA A 152 -7.87 3.40 5.66
N PHE A 153 -9.17 3.73 5.68
CA PHE A 153 -9.78 4.51 6.75
C PHE A 153 -11.26 4.12 6.94
N PRO A 154 -11.82 4.33 8.14
CA PRO A 154 -13.25 4.11 8.38
C PRO A 154 -14.08 5.25 7.77
N GLY A 155 -15.25 4.90 7.25
CA GLY A 155 -16.16 5.78 6.52
C GLY A 155 -16.04 5.62 5.01
N THR A 156 -16.71 6.52 4.29
CA THR A 156 -16.65 6.65 2.84
C THR A 156 -15.93 7.94 2.47
N MET A 157 -15.42 8.04 1.24
CA MET A 157 -14.93 9.33 0.78
C MET A 157 -16.07 10.35 0.76
N PRO A 158 -15.84 11.59 1.25
CA PRO A 158 -16.80 12.66 1.05
C PRO A 158 -17.03 12.89 -0.46
N PRO A 159 -18.25 13.32 -0.85
CA PRO A 159 -18.63 13.55 -2.23
C PRO A 159 -17.74 14.58 -2.95
#